data_AF-A0A7X3D8G0-F1
#
_entry.id   AF-A0A7X3D8G0-F1
#
_cell.length_a   1.000
_cell.length_b   1.000
_cell.length_c   1.000
_cell.angle_alpha   90.00
_cell.angle_beta   90.00
_cell.angle_gamma   90.00
#
_symmetry.space_group_name_H-M   'P 1'
#
loop_
_entity.id
_entity.type
_entity.pdbx_description
1 polymer ?
#
loop_
_entity_poly.entity_id
_entity_poly.type
_entity_poly.pdbx_seq_one_letter_code
_entity_poly.pdbx_strand_id
1 'polypeptide(L)'
;MDGTELYRKVMLTLSGSKPVKSLSMKYGKRLASRFIAGDRLEDALDRIEMLNNQGIKVTLDHLGEGIKHLDEASGYRDEYLHLVRGIANRRLDSGVSLKPTQMGLALDEEACCSNIRAVVKQANESNIFVTLDMEDSPFTDRTIKLVNRLHGEGLRNVGTVIQAYLFRSLIDVQTLAKTGVSLRLVKGAYKESALIAYQRKRDIIENYKRLIRYHLDKGIYTAIATHDDTIIQWVKEYARRKRLPKTAYEFQMLYGLRMNEQAALAQDGYRIRCYMPYGSMWYPYYTRRLAEKPSNLMLVLKNMFH
;
A
#
# COMPACT_ATOMS: atom_id res chain seq x y z
N MET A 1 9.01 -15.99 23.22
CA MET A 1 8.46 -15.92 21.85
C MET A 1 6.96 -15.77 21.97
N ASP A 2 6.40 -14.68 21.45
CA ASP A 2 4.95 -14.50 21.34
C ASP A 2 4.39 -15.59 20.41
N GLY A 3 3.27 -16.22 20.77
CA GLY A 3 2.63 -17.26 19.94
C GLY A 3 2.33 -16.78 18.52
N THR A 4 2.16 -15.48 18.33
CA THR A 4 1.99 -14.83 17.01
C THR A 4 3.29 -14.83 16.18
N GLU A 5 4.45 -14.65 16.81
CA GLU A 5 5.75 -14.71 16.12
C GLU A 5 6.11 -16.13 15.71
N LEU A 6 5.83 -17.11 16.60
CA LEU A 6 6.03 -18.53 16.29
C LEU A 6 5.14 -18.95 15.11
N TYR A 7 3.86 -18.55 15.13
CA TYR A 7 2.93 -18.79 14.03
C TYR A 7 3.43 -18.21 12.70
N ARG A 8 3.82 -16.92 12.70
CA ARG A 8 4.35 -16.25 11.51
C ARG A 8 5.57 -16.98 10.96
N LYS A 9 6.53 -17.34 11.81
CA LYS A 9 7.76 -18.04 11.42
C LYS A 9 7.45 -19.41 10.80
N VAL A 10 6.59 -20.19 11.44
CA VAL A 10 6.16 -21.52 10.96
C VAL A 10 5.45 -21.40 9.60
N MET A 11 4.50 -20.48 9.45
CA MET A 11 3.78 -20.28 8.19
C MET A 11 4.68 -19.85 7.04
N LEU A 12 5.60 -18.91 7.27
CA LEU A 12 6.55 -18.47 6.24
C LEU A 12 7.52 -19.59 5.84
N THR A 13 7.93 -20.43 6.80
CA THR A 13 8.82 -21.56 6.53
C THR A 13 8.11 -22.64 5.72
N LEU A 14 6.88 -23.01 6.11
CA LEU A 14 6.10 -24.04 5.43
C LEU A 14 5.72 -23.63 4.00
N SER A 15 5.32 -22.36 3.81
CA SER A 15 4.96 -21.82 2.49
C SER A 15 6.15 -21.65 1.54
N GLY A 16 7.38 -21.65 2.05
CA GLY A 16 8.60 -21.66 1.23
C GLY A 16 8.91 -23.02 0.59
N SER A 17 8.29 -24.11 1.06
CA SER A 17 8.59 -25.45 0.53
C SER A 17 7.96 -25.66 -0.86
N LYS A 18 8.74 -26.23 -1.80
CA LYS A 18 8.28 -26.50 -3.18
C LYS A 18 6.97 -27.30 -3.26
N PRO A 19 6.74 -28.35 -2.44
CA PRO A 19 5.49 -29.11 -2.48
C PRO A 19 4.28 -28.27 -2.05
N VAL A 20 4.43 -27.47 -0.98
CA VAL A 20 3.37 -26.58 -0.48
C VAL A 20 3.09 -25.46 -1.48
N LYS A 21 4.13 -24.87 -2.08
CA LYS A 21 3.96 -23.88 -3.16
C LYS A 21 3.19 -24.47 -4.34
N SER A 22 3.56 -25.66 -4.82
CA SER A 22 2.88 -26.32 -5.93
C SER A 22 1.41 -26.62 -5.61
N LEU A 23 1.13 -27.17 -4.42
CA LEU A 23 -0.22 -27.47 -3.96
C LEU A 23 -1.07 -26.21 -3.80
N SER A 24 -0.52 -25.16 -3.17
CA SER A 24 -1.19 -23.87 -3.04
C SER A 24 -1.42 -23.17 -4.38
N MET A 25 -0.50 -23.28 -5.34
CA MET A 25 -0.74 -22.74 -6.68
C MET A 25 -1.89 -23.48 -7.39
N LYS A 26 -2.00 -24.80 -7.19
CA LYS A 26 -3.04 -25.64 -7.81
C LYS A 26 -4.43 -25.44 -7.20
N TYR A 27 -4.53 -25.27 -5.88
CA TYR A 27 -5.84 -25.21 -5.16
C TYR A 27 -6.12 -23.87 -4.46
N GLY A 28 -5.10 -23.03 -4.27
CA GLY A 28 -5.19 -21.77 -3.54
C GLY A 28 -5.69 -20.60 -4.37
N LYS A 29 -5.85 -20.73 -5.69
CA LYS A 29 -6.31 -19.62 -6.56
C LYS A 29 -7.66 -19.05 -6.15
N ARG A 30 -8.63 -19.91 -5.78
CA ARG A 30 -9.96 -19.51 -5.28
C ARG A 30 -9.90 -18.79 -3.92
N LEU A 31 -8.88 -19.08 -3.12
CA LEU A 31 -8.65 -18.41 -1.83
C LEU A 31 -7.85 -17.12 -1.99
N ALA A 32 -6.92 -17.10 -2.95
CA ALA A 32 -6.11 -15.95 -3.31
C ALA A 32 -6.95 -14.84 -3.98
N SER A 33 -7.97 -15.20 -4.76
CA SER A 33 -8.90 -14.22 -5.38
C SER A 33 -9.69 -13.38 -4.37
N ARG A 34 -9.73 -13.79 -3.08
CA ARG A 34 -10.26 -12.94 -2.01
C ARG A 34 -9.36 -11.76 -1.69
N PHE A 35 -8.05 -11.88 -1.93
CA PHE A 35 -7.03 -10.88 -1.56
C PHE A 35 -6.33 -10.27 -2.78
N ILE A 36 -6.54 -10.80 -3.98
CA ILE A 36 -5.96 -10.35 -5.25
C ILE A 36 -7.10 -10.21 -6.27
N ALA A 37 -7.07 -9.16 -7.07
CA ALA A 37 -8.16 -8.86 -8.02
C ALA A 37 -8.26 -9.87 -9.17
N GLY A 38 -7.13 -10.43 -9.58
CA GLY A 38 -7.00 -11.36 -10.70
C GLY A 38 -5.56 -11.44 -11.18
N ASP A 39 -5.32 -12.23 -12.22
CA ASP A 39 -4.00 -12.38 -12.82
C ASP A 39 -3.78 -11.41 -14.00
N ARG A 40 -4.87 -10.84 -14.54
CA ARG A 40 -4.86 -9.93 -15.70
C ARG A 40 -5.30 -8.53 -15.31
N LEU A 41 -4.86 -7.54 -16.09
CA LEU A 41 -5.26 -6.14 -15.89
C LEU A 41 -6.78 -5.97 -16.02
N GLU A 42 -7.42 -6.59 -17.02
CA GLU A 42 -8.87 -6.47 -17.22
C GLU A 42 -9.67 -6.92 -16.00
N ASP A 43 -9.28 -8.04 -15.37
CA ASP A 43 -9.91 -8.52 -14.11
C ASP A 43 -9.82 -7.46 -13.01
N ALA A 44 -8.67 -6.78 -12.92
CA ALA A 44 -8.42 -5.73 -11.95
C ALA A 44 -9.27 -4.48 -12.25
N LEU A 45 -9.39 -4.08 -13.53
CA LEU A 45 -10.20 -2.94 -13.95
C LEU A 45 -11.69 -3.17 -13.68
N ASP A 46 -12.22 -4.36 -13.98
CA ASP A 46 -13.60 -4.73 -13.68
C ASP A 46 -13.85 -4.66 -12.16
N ARG A 47 -12.89 -5.12 -11.36
CA ARG A 47 -13.01 -5.07 -9.91
C ARG A 47 -12.93 -3.66 -9.34
N ILE A 48 -12.13 -2.77 -9.93
CA ILE A 48 -12.13 -1.34 -9.58
C ILE A 48 -13.51 -0.75 -9.82
N GLU A 49 -14.10 -0.98 -10.99
CA GLU A 49 -15.41 -0.44 -11.35
C GLU A 49 -16.49 -0.87 -10.35
N MET A 50 -16.51 -2.15 -9.97
CA MET A 50 -17.39 -2.66 -8.91
C MET A 50 -17.23 -1.91 -7.59
N LEU A 51 -15.99 -1.63 -7.16
CA LEU A 51 -15.71 -0.92 -5.90
C LEU A 51 -16.06 0.57 -6.01
N ASN A 52 -15.78 1.20 -7.15
CA ASN A 52 -16.13 2.59 -7.40
C ASN A 52 -17.65 2.81 -7.35
N ASN A 53 -18.43 1.87 -7.88
CA ASN A 53 -19.90 1.88 -7.77
C ASN A 53 -20.41 1.77 -6.32
N GLN A 54 -19.57 1.32 -5.39
CA GLN A 54 -19.85 1.28 -3.95
C GLN A 54 -19.28 2.51 -3.20
N GLY A 55 -18.76 3.50 -3.92
CA GLY A 55 -18.10 4.68 -3.34
C GLY A 55 -16.70 4.40 -2.78
N ILE A 56 -16.11 3.25 -3.12
CA ILE A 56 -14.77 2.85 -2.67
C ILE A 56 -13.76 3.15 -3.78
N LYS A 57 -12.80 4.03 -3.48
CA LYS A 57 -11.66 4.33 -4.37
C LYS A 57 -10.69 3.16 -4.39
N VAL A 58 -9.82 3.07 -5.40
CA VAL A 58 -8.79 2.02 -5.45
C VAL A 58 -7.37 2.62 -5.55
N THR A 59 -6.38 1.87 -5.10
CA THR A 59 -4.98 2.00 -5.56
C THR A 59 -4.51 0.63 -6.01
N LEU A 60 -4.14 0.50 -7.28
CA LEU A 60 -3.67 -0.77 -7.83
C LEU A 60 -2.18 -0.98 -7.55
N ASP A 61 -1.81 -2.21 -7.21
CA ASP A 61 -0.43 -2.64 -7.03
C ASP A 61 -0.15 -3.84 -7.95
N HIS A 62 0.76 -3.67 -8.93
CA HIS A 62 1.17 -4.77 -9.78
C HIS A 62 2.17 -5.65 -9.01
N LEU A 63 1.76 -6.89 -8.73
CA LEU A 63 2.56 -7.81 -7.97
C LEU A 63 3.79 -8.27 -8.76
N GLY A 64 4.94 -8.14 -8.13
CA GLY A 64 6.20 -8.69 -8.61
C GLY A 64 7.22 -8.84 -7.49
N GLU A 65 8.37 -9.38 -7.86
CA GLU A 65 9.53 -9.51 -6.98
C GLU A 65 10.55 -8.41 -7.29
N GLY A 66 11.54 -8.23 -6.41
CA GLY A 66 12.65 -7.33 -6.68
C GLY A 66 13.42 -7.78 -7.93
N ILE A 67 13.76 -6.84 -8.79
CA ILE A 67 14.51 -7.11 -10.02
C ILE A 67 15.96 -7.47 -9.71
N LYS A 68 16.57 -8.27 -10.59
CA LYS A 68 18.00 -8.62 -10.52
C LYS A 68 18.81 -7.96 -11.62
N HIS A 69 18.17 -7.66 -12.75
CA HIS A 69 18.75 -6.99 -13.89
C HIS A 69 17.97 -5.71 -14.21
N LEU A 70 18.69 -4.68 -14.67
CA LEU A 70 18.12 -3.35 -14.84
C LEU A 70 17.12 -3.27 -16.01
N ASP A 71 17.26 -4.13 -17.01
CA ASP A 71 16.34 -4.27 -18.14
C ASP A 71 14.94 -4.70 -17.69
N GLU A 72 14.82 -5.50 -16.62
CA GLU A 72 13.53 -5.87 -16.02
C GLU A 72 12.72 -4.65 -15.55
N ALA A 73 13.39 -3.56 -15.12
CA ALA A 73 12.72 -2.35 -14.66
C ALA A 73 11.87 -1.68 -15.76
N SER A 74 12.31 -1.79 -17.02
CA SER A 74 11.57 -1.25 -18.16
C SER A 74 10.26 -2.00 -18.39
N GLY A 75 10.24 -3.31 -18.15
CA GLY A 75 9.01 -4.11 -18.18
C GLY A 75 8.00 -3.69 -17.12
N TYR A 76 8.46 -3.44 -15.88
CA TYR A 76 7.58 -2.91 -14.83
C TYR A 76 7.05 -1.51 -15.18
N ARG A 77 7.90 -0.61 -15.70
CA ARG A 77 7.46 0.71 -16.18
C ARG A 77 6.34 0.56 -17.20
N ASP A 78 6.53 -0.28 -18.22
CA ASP A 78 5.57 -0.43 -19.32
C ASP A 78 4.24 -1.02 -18.85
N GLU A 79 4.28 -1.96 -17.90
CA GLU A 79 3.07 -2.47 -17.23
C GLU A 79 2.32 -1.36 -16.47
N TYR A 80 3.03 -0.52 -15.70
CA TYR A 80 2.39 0.62 -15.03
C TYR A 80 1.84 1.67 -16.00
N LEU A 81 2.49 1.90 -17.15
CA LEU A 81 1.95 2.75 -18.21
C LEU A 81 0.65 2.16 -18.78
N HIS A 82 0.62 0.86 -19.03
CA HIS A 82 -0.57 0.15 -19.50
C HIS A 82 -1.72 0.23 -18.47
N LEU A 83 -1.41 -0.01 -17.20
CA LEU A 83 -2.34 0.11 -16.07
C LEU A 83 -2.96 1.52 -15.99
N VAL A 84 -2.12 2.56 -16.01
CA VAL A 84 -2.58 3.95 -15.95
C VAL A 84 -3.51 4.29 -17.12
N ARG A 85 -3.19 3.85 -18.34
CA ARG A 85 -4.06 4.03 -19.50
C ARG A 85 -5.38 3.27 -19.36
N GLY A 86 -5.36 2.05 -18.82
CA GLY A 86 -6.57 1.27 -18.53
C GLY A 86 -7.51 1.99 -17.56
N ILE A 87 -6.98 2.53 -16.45
CA ILE A 87 -7.74 3.35 -15.50
C ILE A 87 -8.33 4.57 -16.20
N ALA A 88 -7.52 5.32 -16.97
CA ALA A 88 -7.93 6.54 -17.63
C ALA A 88 -9.04 6.30 -18.67
N ASN A 89 -8.87 5.29 -19.54
CA ASN A 89 -9.81 4.97 -20.61
C ASN A 89 -11.20 4.60 -20.08
N ARG A 90 -11.25 3.91 -18.93
CA ARG A 90 -12.49 3.53 -18.25
C ARG A 90 -12.98 4.57 -17.23
N ARG A 91 -12.26 5.69 -17.06
CA ARG A 91 -12.57 6.80 -16.12
C ARG A 91 -12.76 6.31 -14.68
N LEU A 92 -11.93 5.37 -14.24
CA LEU A 92 -12.02 4.76 -12.92
C LEU A 92 -11.41 5.66 -11.83
N ASP A 93 -12.01 5.66 -10.64
CA ASP A 93 -11.50 6.35 -9.45
C ASP A 93 -10.43 5.48 -8.76
N SER A 94 -9.26 5.44 -9.40
CA SER A 94 -8.11 4.68 -8.94
C SER A 94 -6.81 5.47 -9.05
N GLY A 95 -5.92 5.24 -8.09
CA GLY A 95 -4.50 5.54 -8.19
C GLY A 95 -3.68 4.28 -8.48
N VAL A 96 -2.36 4.42 -8.45
CA VAL A 96 -1.42 3.29 -8.48
C VAL A 96 -0.44 3.37 -7.33
N SER A 97 -0.09 2.22 -6.77
CA SER A 97 1.02 2.02 -5.83
C SER A 97 2.11 1.26 -6.55
N LEU A 98 3.36 1.71 -6.45
CA LEU A 98 4.51 1.02 -7.04
C LEU A 98 5.69 1.00 -6.08
N LYS A 99 6.54 -0.04 -6.19
CA LYS A 99 7.74 -0.19 -5.35
C LYS A 99 8.96 0.31 -6.11
N PRO A 100 9.70 1.29 -5.58
CA PRO A 100 10.90 1.80 -6.23
C PRO A 100 11.93 0.73 -6.60
N THR A 101 12.09 -0.35 -5.83
CA THR A 101 13.03 -1.42 -6.16
C THR A 101 12.65 -2.17 -7.45
N GLN A 102 11.36 -2.35 -7.74
CA GLN A 102 10.89 -2.93 -9.01
C GLN A 102 11.21 -2.02 -10.20
N MET A 103 11.36 -0.72 -9.94
CA MET A 103 11.70 0.29 -10.94
C MET A 103 13.21 0.48 -11.08
N GLY A 104 14.03 -0.23 -10.30
CA GLY A 104 15.48 -0.21 -10.38
C GLY A 104 16.19 0.46 -9.21
N LEU A 105 15.48 0.89 -8.16
CA LEU A 105 16.11 1.65 -7.07
C LEU A 105 17.32 0.92 -6.47
N ALA A 106 17.26 -0.41 -6.29
CA ALA A 106 18.37 -1.16 -5.73
C ALA A 106 19.63 -1.23 -6.63
N LEU A 107 19.48 -1.00 -7.93
CA LEU A 107 20.54 -1.18 -8.93
C LEU A 107 21.06 0.16 -9.47
N ASP A 108 20.16 1.08 -9.83
CA ASP A 108 20.49 2.37 -10.43
C ASP A 108 19.39 3.41 -10.12
N GLU A 109 19.76 4.47 -9.38
CA GLU A 109 18.81 5.52 -8.97
C GLU A 109 18.31 6.39 -10.13
N GLU A 110 19.15 6.66 -11.13
CA GLU A 110 18.77 7.51 -12.26
C GLU A 110 17.86 6.76 -13.22
N ALA A 111 18.14 5.48 -13.47
CA ALA A 111 17.26 4.61 -14.23
C ALA A 111 15.91 4.46 -13.51
N CYS A 112 15.92 4.25 -12.20
CA CYS A 112 14.71 4.22 -11.36
C CYS A 112 13.91 5.51 -11.45
N CYS A 113 14.58 6.66 -11.30
CA CYS A 113 13.96 7.97 -11.42
C CYS A 113 13.33 8.16 -12.80
N SER A 114 14.00 7.74 -13.87
CA SER A 114 13.50 7.83 -15.24
C SER A 114 12.27 6.97 -15.48
N ASN A 115 12.27 5.73 -14.99
CA ASN A 115 11.12 4.82 -15.08
C ASN A 115 9.91 5.37 -14.32
N ILE A 116 10.10 5.82 -13.07
CA ILE A 116 9.02 6.36 -12.25
C ILE A 116 8.50 7.68 -12.83
N ARG A 117 9.38 8.56 -13.30
CA ARG A 117 9.00 9.83 -13.96
C ARG A 117 8.09 9.58 -15.16
N ALA A 118 8.37 8.57 -15.98
CA ALA A 118 7.53 8.22 -17.12
C ALA A 118 6.10 7.85 -16.68
N VAL A 119 5.97 7.00 -15.66
CA VAL A 119 4.66 6.61 -15.08
C VAL A 119 3.94 7.83 -14.50
N VAL A 120 4.63 8.66 -13.71
CA VAL A 120 4.04 9.84 -13.07
C VAL A 120 3.55 10.86 -14.11
N LYS A 121 4.32 11.09 -15.19
CA LYS A 121 3.91 11.95 -16.30
C LYS A 121 2.64 11.43 -16.99
N GLN A 122 2.62 10.15 -17.37
CA GLN A 122 1.46 9.52 -17.98
C GLN A 122 0.22 9.59 -17.07
N ALA A 123 0.41 9.38 -15.77
CA ALA A 123 -0.68 9.47 -14.79
C ALA A 123 -1.21 10.90 -14.63
N ASN A 124 -0.33 11.90 -14.75
CA ASN A 124 -0.69 13.31 -14.61
C ASN A 124 -1.67 13.78 -15.70
N GLU A 125 -1.57 13.22 -16.92
CA GLU A 125 -2.46 13.53 -18.05
C GLU A 125 -3.94 13.23 -17.73
N SER A 126 -4.20 12.31 -16.80
CA SER A 126 -5.55 11.89 -16.41
C SER A 126 -5.84 12.10 -14.91
N ASN A 127 -5.07 12.95 -14.23
CA ASN A 127 -5.18 13.22 -12.79
C ASN A 127 -5.12 11.94 -11.90
N ILE A 128 -4.39 10.93 -12.35
CA ILE A 128 -4.17 9.69 -11.60
C ILE A 128 -3.00 9.90 -10.64
N PHE A 129 -3.21 9.54 -9.38
CA PHE A 129 -2.21 9.68 -8.33
C PHE A 129 -1.31 8.46 -8.24
N VAL A 130 0.00 8.68 -8.16
CA VAL A 130 1.02 7.64 -7.99
C VAL A 130 1.54 7.66 -6.56
N THR A 131 1.50 6.52 -5.87
CA THR A 131 2.12 6.36 -4.54
C THR A 131 3.37 5.51 -4.67
N LEU A 132 4.52 6.05 -4.25
CA LEU A 132 5.74 5.26 -4.08
C LEU A 132 5.65 4.54 -2.74
N ASP A 133 5.44 3.23 -2.77
CA ASP A 133 5.40 2.40 -1.57
C ASP A 133 6.75 2.44 -0.85
N MET A 134 6.69 2.59 0.47
CA MET A 134 7.89 2.57 1.30
C MET A 134 8.27 1.13 1.61
N GLU A 135 9.48 0.78 1.18
CA GLU A 135 10.11 -0.52 1.41
C GLU A 135 10.82 -0.55 2.77
N ASP A 136 11.76 -1.46 2.97
CA ASP A 136 12.55 -1.54 4.20
C ASP A 136 13.52 -0.36 4.35
N SER A 137 14.04 -0.19 5.56
CA SER A 137 14.82 0.98 5.97
C SER A 137 15.98 1.41 5.05
N PRO A 138 16.73 0.52 4.37
CA PRO A 138 17.79 0.94 3.44
C PRO A 138 17.32 1.79 2.26
N PHE A 139 16.03 1.72 1.89
CA PHE A 139 15.47 2.45 0.76
C PHE A 139 14.73 3.73 1.14
N THR A 140 14.58 4.03 2.43
CA THR A 140 13.78 5.17 2.91
C THR A 140 14.29 6.50 2.39
N ASP A 141 15.58 6.80 2.58
CA ASP A 141 16.17 8.08 2.14
C ASP A 141 16.09 8.27 0.63
N ARG A 142 16.34 7.19 -0.12
CA ARG A 142 16.39 7.20 -1.58
C ARG A 142 14.99 7.44 -2.17
N THR A 143 13.97 6.81 -1.59
CA THR A 143 12.56 7.04 -1.96
C THR A 143 12.12 8.48 -1.66
N ILE A 144 12.48 9.02 -0.49
CA ILE A 144 12.15 10.42 -0.12
C ILE A 144 12.82 11.42 -1.06
N LYS A 145 14.11 11.21 -1.37
CA LYS A 145 14.86 12.05 -2.33
C LYS A 145 14.19 12.03 -3.70
N LEU A 146 13.80 10.84 -4.18
CA LEU A 146 13.12 10.69 -5.46
C LEU A 146 11.81 11.48 -5.52
N VAL A 147 10.97 11.39 -4.48
CA VAL A 147 9.70 12.13 -4.43
C VAL A 147 9.94 13.64 -4.45
N ASN A 148 10.89 14.13 -3.64
CA ASN A 148 11.23 15.56 -3.63
C ASN A 148 11.77 16.04 -4.98
N ARG A 149 12.58 15.23 -5.67
CA ARG A 149 13.05 15.53 -7.03
C ARG A 149 11.89 15.66 -8.00
N LEU A 150 10.97 14.70 -8.03
CA LEU A 150 9.79 14.75 -8.91
C LEU A 150 8.90 15.97 -8.62
N HIS A 151 8.72 16.33 -7.35
CA HIS A 151 8.02 17.56 -6.96
C HIS A 151 8.75 18.82 -7.42
N GLY A 152 10.09 18.85 -7.35
CA GLY A 152 10.92 19.93 -7.87
C GLY A 152 10.82 20.09 -9.40
N GLU A 153 10.50 19.01 -10.11
CA GLU A 153 10.20 19.01 -11.55
C GLU A 153 8.75 19.40 -11.87
N GLY A 154 7.94 19.75 -10.87
CA GLY A 154 6.53 20.13 -11.03
C GLY A 154 5.55 18.95 -11.08
N LEU A 155 6.04 17.71 -10.94
CA LEU A 155 5.20 16.51 -10.89
C LEU A 155 4.66 16.32 -9.47
N ARG A 156 3.48 16.89 -9.20
CA ARG A 156 2.86 16.88 -7.86
C ARG A 156 1.82 15.78 -7.65
N ASN A 157 1.47 15.03 -8.69
CA ASN A 157 0.57 13.86 -8.64
C ASN A 157 1.27 12.58 -8.12
N VAL A 158 2.35 12.74 -7.36
CA VAL A 158 3.09 11.65 -6.73
C VAL A 158 3.26 11.88 -5.24
N GLY A 159 3.11 10.82 -4.45
CA GLY A 159 3.35 10.83 -3.01
C GLY A 159 4.14 9.61 -2.57
N THR A 160 4.30 9.44 -1.26
CA THR A 160 4.97 8.27 -0.70
C THR A 160 4.35 7.81 0.62
N VAL A 161 4.90 6.73 1.17
CA VAL A 161 4.45 6.11 2.40
C VAL A 161 5.43 6.43 3.53
N ILE A 162 4.96 6.66 4.75
CA ILE A 162 5.82 6.74 5.94
C ILE A 162 5.35 5.76 7.02
N GLN A 163 6.30 5.04 7.62
CA GLN A 163 6.05 3.93 8.54
C GLN A 163 6.24 4.38 10.00
N ALA A 164 5.19 4.33 10.80
CA ALA A 164 5.18 4.85 12.17
C ALA A 164 6.11 4.14 13.16
N TYR A 165 6.52 2.90 12.88
CA TYR A 165 7.43 2.16 13.73
C TYR A 165 8.88 2.66 13.70
N LEU A 166 9.33 3.47 12.73
CA LEU A 166 10.71 3.96 12.70
C LEU A 166 10.87 5.22 13.56
N PHE A 167 12.01 5.35 14.23
CA PHE A 167 12.33 6.54 15.03
C PHE A 167 12.43 7.81 14.16
N ARG A 168 12.93 7.67 12.93
CA ARG A 168 13.12 8.78 11.97
C ARG A 168 11.83 9.40 11.43
N SER A 169 10.73 8.66 11.45
CA SER A 169 9.53 8.97 10.64
C SER A 169 8.91 10.33 10.90
N LEU A 170 9.01 10.88 12.11
CA LEU A 170 8.50 12.22 12.37
C LEU A 170 9.29 13.29 11.61
N ILE A 171 10.61 13.16 11.55
CA ILE A 171 11.49 14.09 10.85
C ILE A 171 11.22 14.00 9.34
N ASP A 172 10.98 12.79 8.83
CA ASP A 172 10.64 12.57 7.42
C ASP A 172 9.28 13.21 7.06
N VAL A 173 8.24 13.00 7.89
CA VAL A 173 6.93 13.67 7.72
C VAL A 173 7.08 15.19 7.76
N GLN A 174 7.87 15.72 8.69
CA GLN A 174 8.13 17.16 8.79
C GLN A 174 8.82 17.70 7.54
N THR A 175 9.75 16.94 6.97
CA THR A 175 10.49 17.31 5.77
C THR A 175 9.58 17.34 4.55
N LEU A 176 8.81 16.27 4.32
CA LEU A 176 7.88 16.14 3.20
C LEU A 176 6.69 17.12 3.29
N ALA A 177 6.30 17.49 4.52
CA ALA A 177 5.25 18.49 4.72
C ALA A 177 5.67 19.90 4.24
N LYS A 178 6.97 20.22 4.18
CA LYS A 178 7.45 21.53 3.68
C LYS A 178 7.13 21.73 2.20
N THR A 179 7.06 20.66 1.43
CA THR A 179 6.75 20.68 -0.01
C THR A 179 5.29 20.29 -0.32
N GLY A 180 4.49 20.04 0.72
CA GLY A 180 3.07 19.69 0.59
C GLY A 180 2.83 18.29 0.02
N VAL A 181 3.80 17.38 0.15
CA VAL A 181 3.70 16.01 -0.38
C VAL A 181 2.56 15.28 0.33
N SER A 182 1.62 14.72 -0.43
CA SER A 182 0.57 13.85 0.14
C SER A 182 1.19 12.53 0.61
N LEU A 183 0.84 12.10 1.82
CA LEU A 183 1.42 10.91 2.45
C LEU A 183 0.38 9.85 2.76
N ARG A 184 0.75 8.60 2.50
CA ARG A 184 0.13 7.43 3.11
C ARG A 184 0.90 7.10 4.39
N LEU A 185 0.24 7.16 5.53
CA LEU A 185 0.84 6.80 6.80
C LEU A 185 0.43 5.36 7.15
N VAL A 186 1.40 4.54 7.56
CA VAL A 186 1.21 3.13 7.94
C VAL A 186 1.90 2.83 9.27
N LYS A 187 1.62 1.69 9.88
CA LYS A 187 2.39 1.23 11.06
C LYS A 187 3.82 0.82 10.70
N GLY A 188 4.00 0.12 9.57
CA GLY A 188 5.23 -0.56 9.18
C GLY A 188 4.97 -2.05 8.95
N ALA A 189 5.65 -2.66 7.98
CA ALA A 189 5.40 -4.05 7.55
C ALA A 189 6.65 -4.94 7.54
N TYR A 190 7.84 -4.34 7.53
CA TYR A 190 9.12 -5.06 7.49
C TYR A 190 9.60 -5.41 8.90
N LYS A 191 10.55 -6.33 8.99
CA LYS A 191 11.20 -6.66 10.26
C LYS A 191 12.45 -5.80 10.38
N GLU A 192 12.39 -4.80 11.25
CA GLU A 192 13.49 -3.85 11.47
C GLU A 192 14.15 -4.04 12.83
N SER A 193 15.42 -3.66 12.92
CA SER A 193 16.18 -3.72 14.17
C SER A 193 15.60 -2.78 15.23
N ALA A 194 15.69 -3.18 16.50
CA ALA A 194 15.36 -2.34 17.65
C ALA A 194 16.23 -1.06 17.73
N LEU A 195 17.37 -1.03 17.02
CA LEU A 195 18.23 0.15 16.91
C LEU A 195 17.58 1.30 16.13
N ILE A 196 16.60 1.01 15.27
CA ILE A 196 15.98 2.01 14.38
C ILE A 196 14.46 2.06 14.48
N ALA A 197 13.84 1.09 15.15
CA ALA A 197 12.40 0.92 15.19
C ALA A 197 11.85 0.61 16.59
N TYR A 198 10.71 1.23 16.91
CA TYR A 198 9.88 0.90 18.06
C TYR A 198 9.42 -0.56 17.96
N GLN A 199 9.68 -1.33 19.01
CA GLN A 199 9.28 -2.75 19.08
C GLN A 199 7.93 -2.93 19.79
N ARG A 200 7.58 -2.02 20.72
CA ARG A 200 6.33 -2.12 21.48
C ARG A 200 5.18 -1.52 20.68
N LYS A 201 4.10 -2.29 20.54
CA LYS A 201 2.87 -1.87 19.84
C LYS A 201 2.33 -0.52 20.32
N ARG A 202 2.39 -0.24 21.64
CA ARG A 202 1.95 1.04 22.21
C ARG A 202 2.75 2.22 21.66
N ASP A 203 4.07 2.10 21.57
CA ASP A 203 4.95 3.17 21.07
C ASP A 203 4.73 3.40 19.58
N ILE A 204 4.54 2.33 18.80
CA ILE A 204 4.20 2.41 17.36
C ILE A 204 2.86 3.14 17.17
N ILE A 205 1.83 2.80 17.97
CA ILE A 205 0.52 3.44 17.91
C ILE A 205 0.59 4.92 18.28
N GLU A 206 1.34 5.27 19.33
CA GLU A 206 1.49 6.66 19.76
C GLU A 206 2.23 7.48 18.69
N ASN A 207 3.32 6.94 18.14
CA ASN A 207 4.01 7.62 17.05
C ASN A 207 3.11 7.74 15.81
N TYR A 208 2.32 6.73 15.48
CA TYR A 208 1.39 6.79 14.34
C TYR A 208 0.38 7.93 14.49
N LYS A 209 -0.22 8.08 15.68
CA LYS A 209 -1.09 9.22 16.00
C LYS A 209 -0.35 10.56 15.89
N ARG A 210 0.91 10.62 16.34
CA ARG A 210 1.76 11.82 16.22
C ARG A 210 2.00 12.21 14.76
N LEU A 211 2.30 11.25 13.89
CA LEU A 211 2.48 11.49 12.45
C LEU A 211 1.20 11.98 11.78
N ILE A 212 0.07 11.30 12.03
CA ILE A 212 -1.24 11.67 11.48
C ILE A 212 -1.61 13.09 11.90
N ARG A 213 -1.52 13.38 13.21
CA ARG A 213 -1.80 14.71 13.75
C ARG A 213 -0.96 15.78 13.05
N TYR A 214 0.35 15.58 12.96
CA TYR A 214 1.24 16.57 12.37
C TYR A 214 0.85 16.88 10.92
N HIS A 215 0.61 15.84 10.11
CA HIS A 215 0.30 16.01 8.69
C HIS A 215 -1.06 16.66 8.46
N LEU A 216 -2.08 16.26 9.23
CA LEU A 216 -3.42 16.87 9.19
C LEU A 216 -3.40 18.33 9.69
N ASP A 217 -2.66 18.64 10.75
CA ASP A 217 -2.53 20.02 11.27
C ASP A 217 -1.84 20.97 10.26
N LYS A 218 -1.12 20.42 9.27
CA LYS A 218 -0.55 21.18 8.15
C LYS A 218 -1.52 21.38 6.98
N GLY A 219 -2.73 20.83 7.06
CA GLY A 219 -3.73 20.94 5.99
C GLY A 219 -3.38 20.13 4.74
N ILE A 220 -2.46 19.17 4.84
CA ILE A 220 -2.03 18.35 3.71
C ILE A 220 -2.89 17.08 3.65
N TYR A 221 -3.29 16.71 2.44
CA TYR A 221 -4.06 15.49 2.22
C TYR A 221 -3.33 14.26 2.78
N THR A 222 -4.03 13.52 3.65
CA THR A 222 -3.43 12.39 4.38
C THR A 222 -4.21 11.12 4.14
N ALA A 223 -3.53 10.08 3.68
CA ALA A 223 -4.07 8.72 3.62
C ALA A 223 -3.68 7.95 4.89
N ILE A 224 -4.67 7.61 5.72
CA ILE A 224 -4.47 6.82 6.95
C ILE A 224 -4.71 5.35 6.62
N ALA A 225 -3.64 4.61 6.33
CA ALA A 225 -3.72 3.20 5.97
C ALA A 225 -3.67 2.32 7.22
N THR A 226 -4.83 1.79 7.61
CA THR A 226 -4.97 0.97 8.83
C THR A 226 -6.28 0.19 8.83
N HIS A 227 -6.26 -1.02 9.39
CA HIS A 227 -7.45 -1.80 9.73
C HIS A 227 -7.82 -1.73 11.22
N ASP A 228 -7.15 -0.86 11.98
CA ASP A 228 -7.29 -0.76 13.43
C ASP A 228 -8.42 0.22 13.80
N ASP A 229 -9.53 -0.30 14.33
CA ASP A 229 -10.69 0.50 14.74
C ASP A 229 -10.33 1.58 15.77
N THR A 230 -9.39 1.29 16.67
CA THR A 230 -8.99 2.26 17.69
C THR A 230 -8.32 3.48 17.06
N ILE A 231 -7.57 3.29 15.98
CA ILE A 231 -6.95 4.39 15.21
C ILE A 231 -8.02 5.10 14.38
N ILE A 232 -8.91 4.37 13.71
CA ILE A 232 -9.97 4.95 12.89
C ILE A 232 -10.86 5.87 13.73
N GLN A 233 -11.33 5.40 14.89
CA GLN A 233 -12.16 6.20 15.79
C GLN A 233 -11.39 7.40 16.36
N TRP A 234 -10.11 7.21 16.71
CA TRP A 234 -9.27 8.32 17.16
C TRP A 234 -9.10 9.40 16.08
N VAL A 235 -8.91 9.02 14.80
CA VAL A 235 -8.82 9.97 13.68
C VAL A 235 -10.14 10.69 13.47
N LYS A 236 -11.28 9.97 13.48
CA LYS A 236 -12.62 10.57 13.36
C LYS A 236 -12.85 11.64 14.44
N GLU A 237 -12.54 11.31 15.70
CA GLU A 237 -12.69 12.25 16.82
C GLU A 237 -11.73 13.44 16.72
N TYR A 238 -10.47 13.18 16.38
CA TYR A 238 -9.48 14.23 16.17
C TYR A 238 -9.90 15.21 15.06
N ALA A 239 -10.34 14.68 13.90
CA ALA A 239 -10.82 15.47 12.77
C ALA A 239 -12.06 16.28 13.14
N ARG A 240 -13.01 15.69 13.88
CA ARG A 240 -14.20 16.37 14.40
C ARG A 240 -13.84 17.58 15.27
N ARG A 241 -12.94 17.41 16.26
CA ARG A 241 -12.48 18.54 17.11
C ARG A 241 -11.78 19.63 16.31
N LYS A 242 -11.03 19.25 15.27
CA LYS A 242 -10.31 20.18 14.39
C LYS A 242 -11.19 20.75 13.28
N ARG A 243 -12.46 20.34 13.19
CA ARG A 243 -13.42 20.72 12.14
C ARG A 243 -12.87 20.45 10.73
N LEU A 244 -12.08 19.38 10.57
CA LEU A 244 -11.55 18.97 9.27
C LEU A 244 -12.68 18.35 8.43
N PRO A 245 -12.83 18.71 7.15
CA PRO A 245 -13.79 18.06 6.29
C PRO A 245 -13.35 16.61 6.03
N LYS A 246 -14.32 15.70 5.83
CA LYS A 246 -14.04 14.29 5.49
C LYS A 246 -13.26 14.11 4.18
N THR A 247 -13.17 15.17 3.37
CA THR A 247 -12.39 15.23 2.13
C THR A 247 -10.91 15.58 2.35
N ALA A 248 -10.51 16.07 3.54
CA ALA A 248 -9.12 16.40 3.85
C ALA A 248 -8.23 15.16 4.05
N TYR A 249 -8.84 13.99 4.23
CA TYR A 249 -8.12 12.73 4.45
C TYR A 249 -8.89 11.56 3.87
N GLU A 250 -8.26 10.40 3.83
CA GLU A 250 -8.94 9.13 3.53
C GLU A 250 -8.45 8.04 4.47
N PHE A 251 -9.30 7.02 4.68
CA PHE A 251 -8.84 5.75 5.21
C PHE A 251 -8.40 4.85 4.06
N GLN A 252 -7.42 4.00 4.30
CA GLN A 252 -7.06 2.96 3.34
C GLN A 252 -6.99 1.59 4.00
N MET A 253 -7.51 0.59 3.29
CA MET A 253 -7.51 -0.80 3.73
C MET A 253 -7.14 -1.70 2.57
N LEU A 254 -6.52 -2.84 2.87
CA LEU A 254 -6.23 -3.87 1.88
C LEU A 254 -7.50 -4.52 1.36
N TYR A 255 -7.49 -4.83 0.07
CA TYR A 255 -8.49 -5.63 -0.60
C TYR A 255 -8.66 -7.01 0.04
N GLY A 256 -9.90 -7.44 0.17
CA GLY A 256 -10.27 -8.70 0.85
C GLY A 256 -10.40 -8.62 2.36
N LEU A 257 -9.99 -7.50 2.98
CA LEU A 257 -10.06 -7.32 4.43
C LEU A 257 -11.10 -6.27 4.78
N ARG A 258 -12.03 -6.63 5.67
CA ARG A 258 -13.03 -5.70 6.24
C ARG A 258 -13.84 -4.97 5.16
N MET A 259 -14.21 -5.66 4.09
CA MET A 259 -14.88 -5.05 2.93
C MET A 259 -16.23 -4.42 3.31
N ASN A 260 -16.95 -5.02 4.26
CA ASN A 260 -18.21 -4.46 4.76
C ASN A 260 -17.96 -3.14 5.50
N GLU A 261 -16.89 -3.05 6.29
CA GLU A 261 -16.53 -1.82 6.99
C GLU A 261 -15.96 -0.76 6.04
N GLN A 262 -15.28 -1.16 4.97
CA GLN A 262 -14.90 -0.24 3.89
C GLN A 262 -16.15 0.39 3.26
N ALA A 263 -17.15 -0.42 2.91
CA ALA A 263 -18.42 0.05 2.36
C ALA A 263 -19.19 0.94 3.35
N ALA A 264 -19.24 0.56 4.63
CA ALA A 264 -19.87 1.38 5.67
C ALA A 264 -19.18 2.76 5.83
N LEU A 265 -17.84 2.81 5.79
CA LEU A 265 -17.11 4.08 5.80
C LEU A 265 -17.41 4.95 4.58
N ALA A 266 -17.57 4.35 3.40
CA ALA A 266 -17.97 5.07 2.19
C ALA A 266 -19.39 5.66 2.34
N GLN A 267 -20.34 4.87 2.82
CA GLN A 267 -21.73 5.28 3.08
C GLN A 267 -21.81 6.40 4.12
N ASP A 268 -20.95 6.35 5.15
CA ASP A 268 -20.78 7.41 6.13
C ASP A 268 -20.17 8.70 5.53
N GLY A 269 -19.82 8.72 4.24
CA GLY A 269 -19.24 9.87 3.53
C GLY A 269 -17.75 10.09 3.79
N TYR A 270 -17.03 9.11 4.36
CA TYR A 270 -15.57 9.16 4.41
C TYR A 270 -14.98 8.71 3.08
N ARG A 271 -13.86 9.33 2.66
CA ARG A 271 -13.05 8.76 1.59
C ARG A 271 -12.41 7.47 2.09
N ILE A 272 -12.66 6.37 1.38
CA ILE A 272 -12.05 5.06 1.62
C ILE A 272 -11.37 4.61 0.34
N ARG A 273 -10.13 4.14 0.45
CA ARG A 273 -9.38 3.55 -0.65
C ARG A 273 -8.99 2.11 -0.37
N CYS A 274 -9.36 1.23 -1.27
CA CYS A 274 -8.95 -0.17 -1.27
C CYS A 274 -7.58 -0.30 -1.94
N TYR A 275 -6.58 -0.82 -1.22
CA TYR A 275 -5.30 -1.21 -1.80
C TYR A 275 -5.46 -2.60 -2.43
N MET A 276 -5.42 -2.64 -3.76
CA MET A 276 -5.81 -3.82 -4.52
C MET A 276 -4.62 -4.36 -5.33
N PRO A 277 -4.04 -5.49 -4.89
CA PRO A 277 -2.98 -6.15 -5.64
C PRO A 277 -3.57 -6.96 -6.81
N TYR A 278 -2.84 -7.01 -7.92
CA TYR A 278 -3.17 -7.86 -9.08
C TYR A 278 -1.90 -8.41 -9.73
N GLY A 279 -2.04 -9.44 -10.57
CA GLY A 279 -0.95 -10.03 -11.34
C GLY A 279 -0.61 -11.46 -10.91
N SER A 280 0.13 -12.14 -11.79
CA SER A 280 0.41 -13.58 -11.68
C SER A 280 1.33 -13.96 -10.51
N MET A 281 2.12 -13.02 -9.98
CA MET A 281 3.04 -13.21 -8.86
C MET A 281 2.35 -13.12 -7.49
N TRP A 282 1.16 -13.71 -7.37
CA TRP A 282 0.29 -13.56 -6.22
C TRP A 282 0.71 -14.38 -4.99
N TYR A 283 1.45 -15.48 -5.18
CA TYR A 283 1.76 -16.42 -4.10
C TYR A 283 2.56 -15.82 -2.93
N PRO A 284 3.69 -15.10 -3.16
CA PRO A 284 4.45 -14.48 -2.07
C PRO A 284 3.65 -13.39 -1.32
N TYR A 285 2.73 -12.72 -2.02
CA TYR A 285 1.84 -11.75 -1.40
C TYR A 285 0.81 -12.46 -0.51
N TYR A 286 0.14 -13.46 -1.04
CA TYR A 286 -0.88 -14.25 -0.35
C TYR A 286 -0.34 -14.92 0.93
N THR A 287 0.85 -15.53 0.87
CA THR A 287 1.46 -16.19 2.04
C THR A 287 1.77 -15.21 3.16
N ARG A 288 2.24 -13.99 2.84
CA ARG A 288 2.44 -12.92 3.82
C ARG A 288 1.13 -12.50 4.48
N ARG A 289 0.03 -12.38 3.74
CA ARG A 289 -1.31 -12.07 4.29
C ARG A 289 -1.84 -13.17 5.22
N LEU A 290 -1.59 -14.44 4.91
CA LEU A 290 -1.95 -15.55 5.80
C LEU A 290 -1.13 -15.51 7.10
N ALA A 291 0.17 -15.23 6.99
CA ALA A 291 1.07 -15.19 8.14
C ALA A 291 0.85 -14.00 9.10
N GLU A 292 0.01 -13.02 8.73
CA GLU A 292 -0.24 -11.83 9.55
C GLU A 292 -1.17 -12.06 10.74
N LYS A 293 -2.16 -12.96 10.62
CA LYS A 293 -3.03 -13.34 11.73
C LYS A 293 -3.50 -14.79 11.60
N PRO A 294 -3.49 -15.59 12.68
CA PRO A 294 -4.07 -16.93 12.68
C PRO A 294 -5.55 -16.97 12.26
N SER A 295 -6.30 -15.91 12.55
CA SER A 295 -7.69 -15.75 12.10
C SER A 295 -7.83 -15.74 10.58
N ASN A 296 -6.82 -15.26 9.84
CA ASN A 296 -6.82 -15.26 8.38
C ASN A 296 -6.75 -16.70 7.84
N LEU A 297 -6.04 -17.59 8.53
CA LEU A 297 -6.01 -19.03 8.22
C LEU A 297 -7.31 -19.73 8.61
N MET A 298 -7.90 -19.41 9.77
CA MET A 298 -9.22 -19.97 10.15
C MET A 298 -10.33 -19.56 9.18
N LEU A 299 -10.26 -18.35 8.62
CA LEU A 299 -11.16 -17.89 7.56
C LEU A 299 -10.96 -18.68 6.25
N VAL A 300 -9.74 -19.13 5.96
CA VAL A 300 -9.45 -20.02 4.83
C VAL A 300 -9.99 -21.44 5.10
N LEU A 301 -9.72 -22.01 6.28
CA LEU A 301 -10.14 -23.37 6.63
C LEU A 301 -11.67 -23.52 6.69
N LYS A 302 -12.39 -22.53 7.23
CA LYS A 302 -13.87 -22.55 7.26
C LYS A 302 -14.52 -22.59 5.87
N ASN A 303 -13.82 -22.11 4.83
CA ASN A 303 -14.32 -22.09 3.46
C ASN A 303 -13.79 -23.26 2.59
N MET A 304 -13.00 -24.17 3.17
CA MET A 304 -12.62 -25.43 2.51
C MET A 304 -13.62 -26.57 2.78
N PHE A 305 -14.47 -26.41 3.79
CA PHE A 305 -15.51 -27.38 4.19
C PHE A 305 -16.93 -26.90 3.84
N HIS A 306 -17.06 -25.90 2.96
CA HIS A 306 -18.31 -25.42 2.36
C HIS A 306 -18.14 -25.25 0.84
#